data_AF-A0A0K1P5R3-F1
#
_entry.id   AF-A0A0K1P5R3-F1
#
_cell.length_a   1.000
_cell.length_b   1.000
_cell.length_c   1.000
_cell.angle_alpha   90.00
_cell.angle_beta   90.00
_cell.angle_gamma   90.00
#
_symmetry.space_group_name_H-M   'P 1'
#
loop_
_entity.id
_entity.type
_entity.pdbx_description
1 polymer ?
#
loop_
_entity_poly.entity_id
_entity_poly.type
_entity_poly.pdbx_seq_one_letter_code
_entity_poly.pdbx_strand_id
1 'polypeptide(L)'
;MPKIYDKNIKTEAVKRYKNGENIDKIANDLNIKAGSQLIRIWYKSSKSCYSYSIYKDCKEVKLMSQKLKKDFISKELKEKNKENKILKDRIKKLEKNLKFEIEEKMLAIASKEILEKSIPSCTATILMNLLKMSKKEKIMIMATKAYKYYACTQIYYLVANYDMGTNRLLNYFKVHKNTY
;
A
#
# COMPACT_ATOMS: atom_id res chain seq x y z
N MET A 1 -25.75 39.77 17.03
CA MET A 1 -24.77 40.67 16.35
C MET A 1 -23.35 40.18 16.63
N PRO A 2 -22.47 40.09 15.62
CA PRO A 2 -21.05 39.79 15.85
C PRO A 2 -20.44 40.92 16.68
N LYS A 3 -19.76 40.59 17.79
CA LYS A 3 -19.01 41.59 18.56
C LYS A 3 -17.82 42.06 17.69
N ILE A 4 -17.84 43.33 17.30
CA ILE A 4 -16.73 43.95 16.57
C ILE A 4 -15.67 44.32 17.60
N TYR A 5 -14.46 43.78 17.43
CA TYR A 5 -13.33 44.10 18.31
C TYR A 5 -12.49 45.23 17.71
N ASP A 6 -12.08 46.17 18.57
CA ASP A 6 -11.21 47.28 18.20
C ASP A 6 -9.84 46.81 17.71
N LYS A 7 -9.22 47.64 16.85
CA LYS A 7 -7.90 47.38 16.28
C LYS A 7 -6.80 47.25 17.35
N ASN A 8 -6.94 47.97 18.46
CA ASN A 8 -6.01 47.92 19.59
C ASN A 8 -6.03 46.55 20.28
N ILE A 9 -7.23 46.00 20.54
CA ILE A 9 -7.39 44.66 21.12
C ILE A 9 -6.79 43.59 20.19
N LYS A 10 -7.02 43.71 18.87
CA LYS A 10 -6.46 42.78 17.89
C LYS A 10 -4.93 42.80 17.87
N THR A 11 -4.32 43.98 17.89
CA THR A 11 -2.87 44.14 17.84
C THR A 11 -2.20 43.68 19.13
N GLU A 12 -2.81 43.96 20.29
CA GLU A 12 -2.34 43.48 21.58
C GLU A 12 -2.41 41.95 21.70
N ALA A 13 -3.54 41.33 21.34
CA ALA A 13 -3.70 39.88 21.35
C ALA A 13 -2.64 39.18 20.48
N VAL A 14 -2.38 39.71 19.28
CA VAL A 14 -1.37 39.18 18.36
C VAL A 14 0.05 39.37 18.90
N LYS A 15 0.34 40.49 19.57
CA LYS A 15 1.66 40.74 20.18
C LYS A 15 1.94 39.78 21.32
N ARG A 16 1.00 39.60 22.26
CA ARG A 16 1.13 38.63 23.37
C ARG A 16 1.30 37.20 22.86
N TYR A 17 0.52 36.82 21.83
CA TYR A 17 0.66 35.50 21.21
C TYR A 17 2.03 35.29 20.53
N LYS A 18 2.57 36.31 19.86
CA LYS A 18 3.93 36.27 19.29
C LYS A 18 5.03 36.11 20.36
N ASN A 19 4.79 36.62 21.57
CA ASN A 19 5.70 36.51 22.70
C ASN A 19 5.62 35.14 23.41
N GLY A 20 4.78 34.22 22.92
CA GLY A 20 4.69 32.85 23.45
C GLY A 20 3.68 32.66 24.59
N GLU A 21 2.89 33.68 24.93
CA GLU A 21 1.82 33.54 25.92
C GLU A 21 0.73 32.56 25.45
N ASN A 22 0.15 31.83 26.41
CA ASN A 22 -0.91 30.86 26.13
C ASN A 22 -2.14 31.55 25.52
N ILE A 23 -2.60 31.04 24.37
CA ILE A 23 -3.63 31.68 23.55
C ILE A 23 -5.02 31.70 24.21
N ASP A 24 -5.34 30.71 25.05
CA ASP A 24 -6.61 30.66 25.79
C ASP A 24 -6.58 31.66 26.95
N LYS A 25 -5.42 31.82 27.60
CA LYS A 25 -5.20 32.86 28.61
C LYS A 25 -5.39 34.26 28.02
N ILE A 26 -4.80 34.54 26.85
CA ILE A 26 -4.98 35.83 26.16
C ILE A 26 -6.45 36.08 25.81
N ALA A 27 -7.17 35.04 25.35
CA ALA A 27 -8.59 35.17 25.01
C ALA A 27 -9.46 35.50 26.23
N ASN A 28 -9.16 34.89 27.38
CA ASN A 28 -9.83 35.18 28.63
C ASN A 28 -9.49 36.60 29.14
N ASP A 29 -8.20 36.95 29.18
CA ASP A 29 -7.73 38.26 29.67
C ASP A 29 -8.28 39.43 28.85
N LEU A 30 -8.40 39.26 27.52
CA LEU A 30 -8.94 40.27 26.60
C LEU A 30 -10.45 40.15 26.35
N ASN A 31 -11.14 39.25 27.08
CA ASN A 31 -12.58 39.00 26.98
C ASN A 31 -13.08 38.79 25.53
N ILE A 32 -12.34 37.93 24.80
CA ILE A 32 -12.62 37.56 23.42
C ILE A 32 -13.57 36.36 23.43
N LYS A 33 -14.87 36.62 23.22
CA LYS A 33 -15.94 35.61 23.26
C LYS A 33 -15.78 34.45 22.27
N ALA A 34 -15.10 34.68 21.15
CA ALA A 34 -14.84 33.65 20.13
C ALA A 34 -13.61 32.79 20.46
N GLY A 35 -12.97 33.02 21.62
CA GLY A 35 -11.85 32.25 22.12
C GLY A 35 -10.56 32.40 21.30
N SER A 36 -9.65 31.48 21.54
CA SER A 36 -8.32 31.42 20.93
C SER A 36 -8.32 31.30 19.40
N GLN A 37 -9.41 30.77 18.83
CA GLN A 37 -9.53 30.61 17.38
C GLN A 37 -9.51 31.96 16.65
N LEU A 38 -10.12 33.00 17.23
CA LEU A 38 -10.15 34.32 16.62
C LEU A 38 -8.77 34.99 16.63
N ILE A 39 -7.98 34.79 17.68
CA ILE A 39 -6.59 35.26 17.79
C ILE A 39 -5.71 34.60 16.71
N ARG A 40 -5.91 33.30 16.43
CA ARG A 40 -5.20 32.61 15.33
C ARG A 40 -5.53 33.19 13.97
N ILE A 41 -6.80 33.54 13.74
CA ILE A 41 -7.23 34.19 12.50
C ILE A 41 -6.57 35.56 12.36
N TRP A 42 -6.57 36.38 13.43
CA TRP A 42 -5.91 37.68 13.42
C TRP A 42 -4.40 37.57 13.22
N TYR A 43 -3.74 36.59 13.82
CA TYR A 43 -2.34 36.33 13.59
C TYR A 43 -2.07 35.95 12.12
N LYS A 44 -2.88 35.05 11.54
CA LYS A 44 -2.79 34.68 10.11
C LYS A 44 -3.06 35.86 9.17
N SER A 45 -4.02 36.74 9.48
CA SER A 45 -4.31 37.94 8.68
C SER A 45 -3.30 39.06 8.89
N SER A 46 -2.67 39.14 10.08
CA SER A 46 -1.57 40.07 10.36
C SER A 46 -0.28 39.67 9.65
N LYS A 47 -0.16 38.39 9.26
CA LYS A 47 0.74 37.97 8.19
C LYS A 47 0.17 38.47 6.86
N SER A 48 0.19 39.78 6.64
CA SER A 48 0.64 40.21 5.32
C SER A 48 1.96 39.50 5.09
N CYS A 49 2.13 38.95 3.90
CA CYS A 49 3.28 38.15 3.49
C CYS A 49 4.57 39.01 3.53
N TYR A 50 5.04 39.38 4.72
CA TYR A 50 6.20 40.26 4.93
C TYR A 50 7.48 39.58 4.43
N SER A 51 7.48 38.26 4.30
CA SER A 51 8.57 37.48 3.72
C SER A 51 8.40 37.19 2.21
N TYR A 52 7.33 37.63 1.55
CA TYR A 52 7.12 37.33 0.12
C TYR A 52 7.08 38.59 -0.75
N SER A 53 6.79 39.76 -0.20
CA SER A 53 6.90 41.04 -0.92
C SER A 53 8.33 41.61 -0.90
N ILE A 54 9.07 41.51 0.21
CA ILE A 54 10.42 42.10 0.33
C ILE A 54 11.45 41.37 -0.55
N TYR A 55 11.32 40.04 -0.69
CA TYR A 55 12.28 39.23 -1.44
C TYR A 55 11.93 39.05 -2.92
N LYS A 56 10.78 39.54 -3.38
CA LYS A 56 10.37 39.39 -4.79
C LYS A 56 11.25 40.20 -5.75
N ASP A 57 11.84 41.29 -5.24
CA ASP A 57 12.68 42.23 -6.00
C ASP A 57 14.18 42.14 -5.63
N CYS A 58 14.55 41.32 -4.64
CA CYS A 58 15.95 41.07 -4.33
C CYS A 58 16.57 40.12 -5.36
N LYS A 59 17.33 40.68 -6.31
CA LYS A 59 18.04 39.93 -7.37
C LYS A 59 18.89 38.79 -6.79
N GLU A 60 19.56 39.02 -5.67
CA GLU A 60 20.43 38.04 -5.01
C GLU A 60 19.65 36.83 -4.50
N VAL A 61 18.49 37.05 -3.86
CA VAL A 61 17.64 35.95 -3.38
C VAL A 61 17.04 35.16 -4.54
N LYS A 62 16.65 35.82 -5.65
CA LYS A 62 16.26 35.12 -6.88
C LYS A 62 17.41 34.25 -7.42
N LEU A 63 18.63 34.79 -7.52
CA LEU A 63 19.81 34.09 -8.04
C LEU A 63 20.21 32.90 -7.15
N MET A 64 20.17 33.09 -5.83
CA MET A 64 20.48 32.06 -4.84
C MET A 64 19.41 30.96 -4.85
N SER A 65 18.11 31.31 -4.99
CA SER A 65 17.03 30.33 -5.14
C SER A 65 17.15 29.52 -6.44
N GLN A 66 17.64 30.14 -7.52
CA GLN A 66 17.85 29.46 -8.80
C GLN A 66 19.07 28.54 -8.76
N LYS A 67 20.17 28.94 -8.08
CA LYS A 67 21.32 28.07 -7.80
C LYS A 67 20.90 26.88 -6.95
N LEU A 68 20.23 27.11 -5.81
CA LEU A 68 19.73 26.04 -4.94
C LEU A 68 18.74 25.10 -5.66
N LYS A 69 17.88 25.62 -6.55
CA LYS A 69 17.02 24.77 -7.39
C LYS A 69 17.81 23.92 -8.38
N LYS A 70 18.91 24.41 -8.95
CA LYS A 70 19.80 23.62 -9.82
C LYS A 70 20.58 22.58 -9.01
N ASP A 71 21.03 22.92 -7.82
CA ASP A 71 21.78 22.01 -6.93
C ASP A 71 20.89 20.89 -6.38
N PHE A 72 19.61 21.18 -6.09
CA PHE A 72 18.60 20.17 -5.74
C PHE A 72 18.12 19.33 -6.94
N ILE A 73 18.29 19.83 -8.17
CA ILE A 73 18.08 19.07 -9.41
C ILE A 73 19.44 18.53 -9.88
N SER A 74 20.25 18.01 -8.96
CA SER A 74 21.46 17.30 -9.36
C SER A 74 21.08 16.14 -10.28
N LYS A 75 21.88 15.94 -11.33
CA LYS A 75 21.72 14.82 -12.26
C LYS A 75 21.69 13.48 -11.50
N GLU A 76 22.48 13.42 -10.44
CA GLU A 76 22.56 12.31 -9.49
C GLU A 76 21.23 12.01 -8.78
N LEU A 77 20.51 13.03 -8.29
CA LEU A 77 19.19 12.82 -7.65
C LEU A 77 18.15 12.29 -8.64
N LYS A 78 18.19 12.76 -9.89
CA LYS A 78 17.31 12.25 -10.96
C LYS A 78 17.63 10.81 -11.33
N GLU A 79 18.92 10.45 -11.39
CA GLU A 79 19.38 9.09 -11.63
C GLU A 79 19.00 8.16 -10.48
N LYS A 80 19.23 8.57 -9.22
CA LYS A 80 18.80 7.82 -8.03
C LYS A 80 17.28 7.61 -7.96
N ASN A 81 16.49 8.60 -8.38
CA ASN A 81 15.03 8.43 -8.46
C ASN A 81 14.60 7.44 -9.55
N LYS A 82 15.31 7.38 -10.68
CA LYS A 82 15.07 6.35 -11.71
C LYS A 82 15.45 4.96 -11.20
N GLU A 83 16.61 4.82 -10.55
CA GLU A 83 17.06 3.57 -9.92
C GLU A 83 16.05 3.09 -8.88
N ASN A 84 15.58 3.97 -7.99
CA ASN A 84 14.57 3.65 -6.99
C ASN A 84 13.24 3.19 -7.59
N LYS A 85 12.82 3.78 -8.72
CA LYS A 85 11.61 3.35 -9.42
C LYS A 85 11.77 1.92 -9.94
N ILE A 86 12.90 1.61 -10.57
CA ILE A 86 13.21 0.27 -11.08
C ILE A 86 13.25 -0.76 -9.94
N LEU A 87 13.86 -0.41 -8.80
CA LEU A 87 13.94 -1.29 -7.64
C LEU A 87 12.55 -1.56 -7.03
N LYS A 88 11.69 -0.54 -6.92
CA LYS A 88 10.29 -0.72 -6.47
C LYS A 88 9.52 -1.68 -7.38
N ASP A 89 9.68 -1.56 -8.69
CA ASP A 89 9.02 -2.46 -9.65
C ASP A 89 9.55 -3.91 -9.53
N ARG A 90 10.85 -4.09 -9.28
CA ARG A 90 11.46 -5.41 -9.01
C ARG A 90 10.94 -6.03 -7.72
N ILE A 91 10.87 -5.27 -6.63
CA ILE A 91 10.32 -5.72 -5.35
C ILE A 91 8.88 -6.20 -5.53
N LYS A 92 8.04 -5.41 -6.20
CA LYS A 92 6.63 -5.78 -6.45
C LYS A 92 6.49 -7.09 -7.24
N LYS A 93 7.38 -7.34 -8.21
CA LYS A 93 7.41 -8.63 -8.93
C LYS A 93 7.83 -9.79 -8.03
N LEU A 94 8.87 -9.59 -7.21
CA LEU A 94 9.37 -10.62 -6.29
C LEU A 94 8.33 -10.97 -5.22
N GLU A 95 7.65 -9.98 -4.64
CA GLU A 95 6.54 -10.20 -3.69
C GLU A 95 5.41 -11.01 -4.30
N LYS A 96 5.04 -10.71 -5.55
CA LYS A 96 4.01 -11.47 -6.27
C LYS A 96 4.45 -12.93 -6.48
N ASN A 97 5.71 -13.15 -6.88
CA ASN A 97 6.26 -14.50 -7.07
C ASN A 97 6.32 -15.27 -5.74
N LEU A 98 6.76 -14.63 -4.65
CA LEU A 98 6.80 -15.24 -3.33
C LEU A 98 5.41 -15.64 -2.84
N LYS A 99 4.40 -14.80 -3.06
CA LYS A 99 3.00 -15.12 -2.76
C LYS A 99 2.55 -16.38 -3.51
N PHE A 100 2.86 -16.48 -4.81
CA PHE A 100 2.57 -17.68 -5.59
C PHE A 100 3.24 -18.93 -5.03
N GLU A 101 4.52 -18.84 -4.65
CA GLU A 101 5.27 -19.99 -4.13
C GLU A 101 4.73 -20.46 -2.77
N ILE A 102 4.37 -19.53 -1.88
CA ILE A 102 3.74 -19.86 -0.58
C ILE A 102 2.40 -20.56 -0.82
N GLU A 103 1.57 -20.05 -1.73
CA GLU A 103 0.28 -20.65 -2.04
C GLU A 103 0.42 -22.04 -2.69
N GLU A 104 1.42 -22.26 -3.56
CA GLU A 104 1.72 -23.60 -4.10
C GLU A 104 2.14 -24.60 -3.00
N LYS A 105 2.98 -24.16 -2.06
CA LYS A 105 3.39 -24.98 -0.91
C LYS A 105 2.20 -25.33 -0.02
N MET A 106 1.33 -24.36 0.27
CA MET A 106 0.11 -24.58 1.05
C MET A 106 -0.83 -25.58 0.34
N LEU A 107 -0.97 -25.47 -0.98
CA LEU A 107 -1.81 -26.37 -1.75
C LEU A 107 -1.25 -27.80 -1.79
N ALA A 108 0.07 -27.97 -1.85
CA ALA A 108 0.71 -29.27 -1.74
C ALA A 108 0.49 -29.91 -0.35
N ILE A 109 0.59 -29.11 0.72
CA ILE A 109 0.33 -29.57 2.09
C ILE A 109 -1.15 -29.98 2.26
N ALA A 110 -2.08 -29.12 1.84
CA ALA A 110 -3.52 -29.39 1.93
C ALA A 110 -3.93 -30.62 1.11
N SER A 111 -3.39 -30.77 -0.12
CA SER A 111 -3.65 -31.95 -0.95
C SER A 111 -3.15 -33.24 -0.28
N LYS A 112 -2.00 -33.18 0.39
CA LYS A 112 -1.44 -34.31 1.14
C LYS A 112 -2.30 -34.64 2.36
N GLU A 113 -2.73 -33.64 3.11
CA GLU A 113 -3.56 -33.81 4.31
C GLU A 113 -4.95 -34.39 3.97
N ILE A 114 -5.57 -33.95 2.88
CA ILE A 114 -6.83 -34.50 2.37
C ILE A 114 -6.66 -35.99 2.03
N LEU A 115 -5.56 -36.35 1.38
CA LEU A 115 -5.27 -37.76 1.03
C LEU A 115 -5.04 -38.61 2.29
N GLU A 116 -4.31 -38.11 3.28
CA GLU A 116 -4.04 -38.83 4.54
C GLU A 116 -5.31 -39.03 5.39
N LYS A 117 -6.25 -38.09 5.39
CA LYS A 117 -7.51 -38.17 6.15
C LYS A 117 -8.64 -38.87 5.39
N SER A 118 -8.47 -39.16 4.10
CA SER A 118 -9.48 -39.84 3.28
C SER A 118 -9.58 -41.33 3.60
N ILE A 119 -10.80 -41.89 3.53
CA ILE A 119 -11.03 -43.33 3.69
C ILE A 119 -10.21 -44.09 2.62
N PRO A 120 -9.47 -45.16 2.99
CA PRO A 120 -8.70 -45.94 2.03
C PRO A 120 -9.60 -46.43 0.89
N SER A 121 -9.30 -45.97 -0.32
CA SER A 121 -10.00 -46.36 -1.55
C SER A 121 -8.96 -46.58 -2.65
N CYS A 122 -9.27 -47.41 -3.65
CA CYS A 122 -8.39 -47.62 -4.81
C CYS A 122 -7.91 -46.29 -5.42
N THR A 123 -8.79 -45.29 -5.47
CA THR A 123 -8.49 -43.94 -5.97
C THR A 123 -7.46 -43.23 -5.07
N ALA A 124 -7.69 -43.19 -3.75
CA ALA A 124 -6.76 -42.57 -2.79
C ALA A 124 -5.38 -43.27 -2.77
N THR A 125 -5.34 -44.60 -2.92
CA THR A 125 -4.09 -45.38 -2.98
C THR A 125 -3.31 -45.12 -4.28
N ILE A 126 -3.98 -45.04 -5.43
CA ILE A 126 -3.37 -44.65 -6.71
C ILE A 126 -2.78 -43.24 -6.62
N LEU A 127 -3.46 -42.32 -5.94
CA LEU A 127 -3.05 -40.93 -5.75
C LEU A 127 -1.83 -40.76 -4.82
N MET A 128 -1.76 -41.54 -3.73
CA MET A 128 -0.59 -41.55 -2.85
C MET A 128 0.65 -42.15 -3.52
N ASN A 129 0.47 -43.15 -4.39
CA ASN A 129 1.56 -43.71 -5.17
C ASN A 129 2.04 -42.74 -6.26
N LEU A 130 1.13 -41.99 -6.88
CA LEU A 130 1.40 -40.94 -7.87
C LEU A 130 2.33 -39.82 -7.35
N LEU A 131 2.19 -39.44 -6.08
CA LEU A 131 3.05 -38.43 -5.45
C LEU A 131 4.51 -38.89 -5.32
N LYS A 132 4.74 -40.21 -5.27
CA LYS A 132 6.06 -40.86 -5.13
C LYS A 132 6.73 -41.18 -6.48
N MET A 133 6.08 -40.92 -7.61
CA MET A 133 6.55 -41.30 -8.95
C MET A 133 7.48 -40.27 -9.60
N SER A 134 8.27 -40.73 -10.57
CA SER A 134 9.18 -39.91 -11.38
C SER A 134 8.43 -38.94 -12.32
N LYS A 135 9.11 -37.90 -12.80
CA LYS A 135 8.53 -36.85 -13.66
C LYS A 135 7.91 -37.40 -14.95
N LYS A 136 8.45 -38.51 -15.48
CA LYS A 136 7.99 -39.17 -16.72
C LYS A 136 6.66 -39.92 -16.51
N GLU A 137 6.52 -40.61 -15.38
CA GLU A 137 5.31 -41.34 -15.00
C GLU A 137 4.15 -40.39 -14.66
N LYS A 138 4.46 -39.23 -14.05
CA LYS A 138 3.47 -38.17 -13.79
C LYS A 138 2.81 -37.68 -15.09
N ILE A 139 3.58 -37.51 -16.17
CA ILE A 139 3.05 -37.06 -17.48
C ILE A 139 2.08 -38.10 -18.06
N MET A 140 2.43 -39.39 -17.96
CA MET A 140 1.60 -40.47 -18.48
C MET A 140 0.26 -40.56 -17.76
N ILE A 141 0.24 -40.39 -16.43
CA ILE A 141 -0.98 -40.48 -15.65
C ILE A 141 -1.84 -39.22 -15.77
N MET A 142 -1.24 -38.03 -15.92
CA MET A 142 -1.99 -36.80 -16.20
C MET A 142 -2.84 -36.89 -17.48
N ALA A 143 -2.47 -37.76 -18.43
CA ALA A 143 -3.25 -38.03 -19.63
C ALA A 143 -4.46 -38.96 -19.39
N THR A 144 -4.53 -39.67 -18.26
CA THR A 144 -5.57 -40.65 -17.97
C THR A 144 -6.89 -40.00 -17.52
N LYS A 145 -8.03 -40.66 -17.81
CA LYS A 145 -9.35 -40.22 -17.34
C LYS A 145 -9.45 -40.19 -15.81
N ALA A 146 -8.81 -41.14 -15.13
CA ALA A 146 -8.80 -41.23 -13.67
C ALA A 146 -8.19 -39.98 -13.02
N TYR A 147 -7.06 -39.49 -13.55
CA TYR A 147 -6.44 -38.27 -13.06
C TYR A 147 -7.31 -37.03 -13.32
N LYS A 148 -7.92 -36.93 -14.52
CA LYS A 148 -8.83 -35.81 -14.84
C LYS A 148 -10.02 -35.75 -13.88
N TYR A 149 -10.62 -36.90 -13.58
CA TYR A 149 -11.71 -36.99 -12.61
C TYR A 149 -11.28 -36.55 -11.20
N TYR A 150 -10.12 -37.02 -10.73
CA TYR A 150 -9.54 -36.57 -9.46
C TYR A 150 -9.31 -35.05 -9.46
N ALA A 151 -8.65 -34.52 -10.48
CA ALA A 151 -8.34 -33.10 -10.58
C ALA A 151 -9.60 -32.25 -10.55
N CYS A 152 -10.65 -32.63 -11.28
CA CYS A 152 -11.94 -31.94 -11.23
C CYS A 152 -12.56 -31.96 -9.82
N THR A 153 -12.52 -33.12 -9.14
CA THR A 153 -13.06 -33.26 -7.78
C THR A 153 -12.30 -32.36 -6.79
N GLN A 154 -10.97 -32.31 -6.88
CA GLN A 154 -10.15 -31.44 -6.03
C GLN A 154 -10.34 -29.96 -6.34
N ILE A 155 -10.46 -29.59 -7.62
CA ILE A 155 -10.78 -28.22 -8.03
C ILE A 155 -12.11 -27.80 -7.40
N TYR A 156 -13.14 -28.63 -7.50
CA TYR A 156 -14.45 -28.33 -6.92
C TYR A 156 -14.39 -28.14 -5.40
N TYR A 157 -13.70 -29.06 -4.69
CA TYR A 157 -13.52 -28.97 -3.25
C TYR A 157 -12.78 -27.69 -2.81
N LEU A 158 -11.70 -27.32 -3.53
CA LEU A 158 -10.89 -26.15 -3.20
C LEU A 158 -11.60 -24.83 -3.54
N VAL A 159 -12.40 -24.80 -4.60
CA VAL A 159 -13.26 -23.64 -4.89
C VAL A 159 -14.31 -23.50 -3.79
N ALA A 160 -15.01 -24.58 -3.43
CA ALA A 160 -16.14 -24.54 -2.50
C ALA A 160 -15.72 -24.23 -1.05
N ASN A 161 -14.59 -24.74 -0.59
CA ASN A 161 -14.17 -24.63 0.81
C ASN A 161 -13.10 -23.55 1.07
N TYR A 162 -12.38 -23.12 0.04
CA TYR A 162 -11.23 -22.20 0.20
C TYR A 162 -11.28 -21.00 -0.77
N ASP A 163 -12.38 -20.81 -1.49
CA ASP A 163 -12.61 -19.65 -2.38
C ASP A 163 -11.48 -19.41 -3.40
N MET A 164 -10.83 -20.50 -3.83
CA MET A 164 -9.70 -20.44 -4.75
C MET A 164 -10.16 -20.24 -6.21
N GLY A 165 -9.46 -19.40 -6.96
CA GLY A 165 -9.80 -19.10 -8.35
C GLY A 165 -9.69 -20.31 -9.29
N THR A 166 -10.77 -20.67 -9.97
CA THR A 166 -10.87 -21.86 -10.84
C THR A 166 -9.82 -21.93 -11.94
N ASN A 167 -9.53 -20.82 -12.63
CA ASN A 167 -8.51 -20.78 -13.70
C ASN A 167 -7.11 -21.12 -13.18
N ARG A 168 -6.80 -20.74 -11.94
CA ARG A 168 -5.52 -21.02 -11.31
C ARG A 168 -5.38 -22.50 -10.98
N LEU A 169 -6.43 -23.10 -10.44
CA LEU A 169 -6.46 -24.52 -10.11
C LEU A 169 -6.41 -25.39 -11.37
N LEU A 170 -7.10 -25.01 -12.45
CA LEU A 170 -7.01 -25.67 -13.75
C LEU A 170 -5.58 -25.70 -14.29
N ASN A 171 -4.85 -24.58 -14.18
CA ASN A 171 -3.44 -24.50 -14.56
C ASN A 171 -2.54 -25.36 -13.67
N TYR A 172 -2.78 -25.36 -12.35
CA TYR A 172 -2.01 -26.16 -11.40
C TYR A 172 -2.15 -27.66 -11.67
N PHE A 173 -3.39 -28.14 -11.81
CA PHE A 173 -3.66 -29.55 -12.09
C PHE A 173 -3.43 -29.94 -13.56
N LYS A 174 -3.07 -28.97 -14.43
CA LYS A 174 -2.88 -29.15 -15.87
C LYS A 174 -4.10 -29.75 -16.58
N VAL A 175 -5.29 -29.28 -16.22
CA VAL A 175 -6.55 -29.69 -16.84
C VAL A 175 -6.97 -28.65 -17.87
N HIS A 176 -7.21 -29.07 -19.11
CA HIS A 176 -7.70 -28.18 -20.16
C HIS A 176 -9.22 -27.96 -20.02
N LYS A 177 -9.69 -26.74 -20.31
CA LYS A 177 -11.13 -26.40 -20.26
C LYS A 177 -12.01 -27.26 -21.19
N ASN A 178 -11.43 -27.88 -22.23
CA ASN A 178 -12.17 -28.73 -23.18
C ASN A 178 -12.34 -30.18 -22.70
N THR A 179 -12.16 -30.45 -21.40
CA THR A 179 -12.44 -31.76 -20.79
C THR A 179 -13.60 -31.74 -19.80
N TYR A 180 -14.40 -30.67 -19.81
CA TYR A 180 -15.73 -30.62 -19.20
C TYR A 180 -16.76 -31.29 -20.11
#